data_AF-A0A7X0L426-F1
#
_entry.id   AF-A0A7X0L426-F1
#
_cell.length_a   1.000
_cell.length_b   1.000
_cell.length_c   1.000
_cell.angle_alpha   90.00
_cell.angle_beta   90.00
_cell.angle_gamma   90.00
#
_symmetry.space_group_name_H-M   'P 1'
#
loop_
_entity.id
_entity.type
_entity.pdbx_description
1 polymer ?
#
loop_
_entity_poly.entity_id
_entity_poly.type
_entity_poly.pdbx_seq_one_letter_code
_entity_poly.pdbx_strand_id
1 'polypeptide(L)' 'MAASQLKRWIDGTLHQGISREQLGYYLDEFTFRFNRRTARSRGLLFYRLLQQATKTDPATLKDLVIPQDSDPRPLHE' A
#
# COMPACT_ATOMS: atom_id res chain seq x y z
N MET A 1 -9.26 -16.77 6.52
CA MET A 1 -9.27 -15.50 7.29
C MET A 1 -8.43 -14.42 6.63
N ALA A 2 -7.11 -14.62 6.41
CA ALA A 2 -6.28 -13.59 5.76
C ALA A 2 -6.69 -13.32 4.30
N ALA A 3 -6.86 -14.37 3.49
CA ALA A 3 -7.23 -14.23 2.07
C ALA A 3 -8.59 -13.53 1.84
N SER A 4 -9.61 -13.85 2.64
CA SER A 4 -10.93 -13.18 2.55
C SER A 4 -10.87 -11.71 2.96
N GLN A 5 -10.01 -11.37 3.92
CA GLN A 5 -9.80 -9.99 4.35
C GLN A 5 -8.99 -9.19 3.32
N LEU A 6 -8.03 -9.83 2.65
CA LEU A 6 -7.29 -9.24 1.53
C LEU A 6 -8.25 -8.93 0.37
N LYS A 7 -9.07 -9.90 -0.04
CA LYS A 7 -10.10 -9.69 -1.07
C LYS A 7 -11.02 -8.52 -0.71
N ARG A 8 -11.56 -8.49 0.51
CA ARG A 8 -12.43 -7.38 0.96
C ARG A 8 -11.71 -6.03 0.98
N TRP A 9 -10.43 -6.00 1.34
CA TRP A 9 -9.65 -4.76 1.34
C TRP A 9 -9.39 -4.26 -0.08
N ILE A 10 -9.09 -5.15 -1.02
CA ILE A 10 -8.99 -4.83 -2.45
C ILE A 10 -10.32 -4.30 -2.98
N ASP A 11 -11.42 -5.02 -2.72
CA ASP A 11 -12.74 -4.67 -3.21
C ASP A 11 -13.21 -3.31 -2.65
N GLY A 12 -12.93 -3.04 -1.37
CA GLY A 12 -13.45 -1.87 -0.68
C GLY A 12 -12.52 -0.65 -0.63
N THR A 13 -11.22 -0.83 -0.40
CA THR A 13 -10.27 0.29 -0.27
C THR A 13 -9.62 0.65 -1.59
N LEU A 14 -9.28 -0.36 -2.39
CA LEU A 14 -8.66 -0.13 -3.71
C LEU A 14 -9.71 -0.04 -4.83
N HIS A 15 -10.99 -0.36 -4.57
CA HIS A 15 -12.06 -0.37 -5.57
C HIS A 15 -11.68 -1.13 -6.85
N GLN A 16 -11.02 -2.29 -6.71
CA GLN A 16 -10.40 -3.06 -7.83
C GLN A 16 -9.27 -2.35 -8.59
N GLY A 17 -8.91 -1.10 -8.24
CA GLY A 17 -7.81 -0.34 -8.83
C GLY A 17 -6.45 -0.83 -8.32
N ILE A 18 -5.95 -1.93 -8.90
CA ILE A 18 -4.65 -2.50 -8.55
C ILE A 18 -3.71 -2.35 -9.76
N SER A 19 -2.55 -1.76 -9.53
CA SER A 19 -1.41 -1.79 -10.46
C SER A 19 -0.47 -2.96 -10.11
N ARG A 20 0.06 -3.63 -11.15
CA ARG A 20 1.03 -4.72 -10.97
C ARG A 20 2.35 -4.19 -10.42
N GLU A 21 2.73 -2.98 -10.83
CA GLU A 21 3.94 -2.27 -10.42
C GLU A 21 3.91 -1.95 -8.91
N GLN A 22 2.71 -1.68 -8.37
CA GLN A 22 2.49 -1.34 -6.97
C GLN A 22 2.11 -2.53 -6.08
N LEU A 23 2.07 -3.75 -6.63
CA LEU A 23 1.60 -4.93 -5.90
C LEU A 23 2.37 -5.19 -4.59
N GLY A 24 3.70 -5.02 -4.61
CA GLY A 24 4.53 -5.18 -3.41
C GLY A 24 4.11 -4.21 -2.29
N TYR A 25 3.92 -2.94 -2.64
CA TYR A 25 3.48 -1.90 -1.71
C TYR A 25 2.09 -2.22 -1.12
N TYR A 26 1.13 -2.66 -1.94
CA TYR A 26 -0.20 -3.03 -1.45
C TYR A 26 -0.16 -4.21 -0.47
N LEU A 27 0.70 -5.20 -0.69
CA LEU A 27 0.83 -6.35 0.21
C LEU A 27 1.46 -5.97 1.56
N ASP A 28 2.42 -5.05 1.56
CA ASP A 28 3.00 -4.50 2.79
C ASP A 28 1.96 -3.70 3.58
N GLU A 29 1.17 -2.85 2.90
CA GLU A 29 0.09 -2.10 3.53
C GLU A 29 -0.98 -3.04 4.11
N PHE A 30 -1.38 -4.06 3.37
CA PHE A 30 -2.32 -5.06 3.87
C PHE A 30 -1.78 -5.74 5.12
N THR A 31 -0.51 -6.15 5.11
CA THR A 31 0.16 -6.80 6.24
C THR A 31 0.16 -5.90 7.48
N PHE A 32 0.46 -4.60 7.31
CA PHE A 32 0.38 -3.61 8.37
C PHE A 32 -1.04 -3.51 8.94
N ARG A 33 -2.06 -3.35 8.09
CA ARG A 33 -3.47 -3.24 8.50
C ARG A 33 -4.00 -4.50 9.16
N PHE A 34 -3.59 -5.67 8.67
CA PHE A 34 -3.97 -6.97 9.20
C PHE A 34 -3.38 -7.16 10.61
N ASN A 35 -2.06 -6.99 10.75
CA ASN A 35 -1.37 -7.15 12.03
C ASN A 35 -1.75 -6.09 13.07
N ARG A 36 -2.14 -4.88 12.65
CA ARG A 36 -2.62 -3.83 13.56
C ARG A 36 -3.84 -4.24 14.39
N ARG A 37 -4.72 -5.10 13.85
CA ARG A 37 -5.98 -5.44 14.52
C ARG A 37 -5.78 -6.20 15.83
N THR A 38 -4.72 -7.00 15.92
CA THR A 38 -4.44 -7.87 17.07
C THR A 38 -3.17 -7.48 17.83
N ALA A 39 -2.47 -6.43 17.39
CA ALA A 39 -1.27 -5.94 18.05
C ALA A 39 -1.56 -5.48 19.49
N ARG A 40 -0.91 -6.14 20.46
CA ARG A 40 -1.00 -5.80 21.89
C ARG A 40 -0.39 -4.42 22.21
N SER A 41 0.63 -4.02 21.44
CA SER A 41 1.35 -2.75 21.63
C SER A 41 1.15 -1.85 20.42
N ARG A 42 -0.05 -1.28 20.27
CA ARG A 42 -0.44 -0.47 19.11
C ARG A 42 0.49 0.73 18.85
N GLY A 43 1.05 1.31 19.91
CA GLY A 43 2.03 2.41 19.82
C GLY A 43 3.32 2.03 19.08
N LEU A 44 3.71 0.74 19.08
CA LEU A 44 4.89 0.29 18.35
C LEU A 44 4.71 0.31 16.83
N LEU A 45 3.47 0.30 16.33
CA LEU A 45 3.21 0.44 14.89
C LEU A 45 3.45 1.88 14.43
N PHE A 46 3.04 2.86 15.24
CA PHE A 46 3.37 4.26 15.01
C PHE A 46 4.88 4.50 15.13
N TYR A 47 5.51 3.87 16.13
CA TYR A 47 6.97 3.90 16.26
C TYR A 47 7.69 3.34 15.03
N ARG A 48 7.22 2.23 14.45
CA ARG A 48 7.80 1.67 13.21
C ARG A 48 7.62 2.60 12.00
N LEU A 49 6.46 3.25 11.88
CA LEU A 49 6.25 4.26 10.84
C LEU A 49 7.21 5.44 11.01
N LEU A 50 7.37 5.94 12.23
CA LEU A 50 8.32 7.02 12.52
C LEU A 50 9.76 6.59 12.24
N GLN A 51 10.14 5.36 12.62
CA GLN A 51 11.46 4.80 12.34
C GLN A 51 11.72 4.66 10.84
N GLN A 52 10.70 4.36 10.04
CA GLN A 52 10.83 4.33 8.59
C GLN A 52 10.97 5.76 8.03
N ALA A 53 10.18 6.72 8.52
CA ALA A 53 10.26 8.12 8.11
C ALA A 53 11.62 8.76 8.42
N THR A 54 12.30 8.37 9.50
CA THR A 54 13.65 8.89 9.81
C THR A 54 14.76 8.23 9.01
N LYS A 55 14.51 7.07 8.39
CA LYS A 55 15.48 6.33 7.57
C LYS A 55 15.33 6.61 6.08
N THR A 56 14.14 6.99 5.64
CA THR A 56 13.85 7.29 4.23
C THR A 56 14.29 8.71 3.91
N ASP A 57 15.04 8.87 2.83
CA ASP A 57 15.43 10.19 2.33
C ASP A 57 14.20 11.00 1.88
N PRO A 58 14.25 12.34 1.98
CA PRO A 58 13.16 13.18 1.50
C PRO A 58 12.96 12.99 -0.01
N ALA A 59 11.74 12.62 -0.41
CA ALA A 59 11.33 12.49 -1.81
C ALA A 59 10.32 13.59 -2.15
N THR A 60 10.45 14.19 -3.34
CA THR A 60 9.45 15.15 -3.83
C THR A 60 8.24 14.40 -4.38
N LEU A 61 7.09 15.06 -4.48
CA LEU A 61 5.90 14.45 -5.07
C LEU A 61 6.16 13.91 -6.49
N LYS A 62 7.05 14.55 -7.26
CA LYS A 62 7.42 14.12 -8.60
C LYS A 62 8.12 12.76 -8.61
N ASP A 63 8.86 12.44 -7.55
CA ASP A 63 9.59 11.17 -7.41
C ASP A 63 8.66 10.03 -6.95
N LEU A 64 7.48 10.37 -6.41
CA LEU A 64 6.52 9.42 -5.82
C LEU A 64 5.40 9.03 -6.78
N VAL A 65 5.16 9.80 -7.84
CA VAL A 65 4.07 9.58 -8.78
C VAL A 65 4.58 8.81 -10.00
N ILE A 66 3.90 7.72 -10.37
CA ILE A 66 4.14 7.03 -11.63
C ILE A 66 3.66 7.94 -12.79
N PRO A 67 4.51 8.28 -13.77
CA PRO A 67 4.11 9.08 -14.92
C PRO A 67 2.94 8.43 -15.67
N GLN A 68 1.87 9.17 -15.94
CA GLN A 68 0.67 8.64 -16.61
C GLN A 68 0.95 8.05 -18.00
N ASP A 69 2.02 8.50 -18.67
CA ASP A 69 2.44 8.01 -19.99
C ASP A 69 3.13 6.63 -19.97
N SER A 70 3.41 6.08 -18.78
CA SER A 70 4.05 4.77 -18.63
C SER A 70 3.07 3.61 -18.48
N ASP A 71 1.77 3.90 -18.53
CA ASP A 71 0.70 2.91 -18.43
C ASP A 71 0.23 2.50 -19.85
N PRO A 72 0.57 1.30 -20.35
CA PRO A 72 0.07 0.78 -21.61
C PRO A 72 -1.37 0.28 -21.41
N ARG A 73 -2.29 1.18 -21.03
CA ARG A 73 -3.72 0.88 -21.11
C ARG A 73 -4.06 0.76 -22.60
N PRO A 74 -4.49 -0.40 -23.11
CA PRO A 74 -5.05 -0.46 -24.44
C PRO A 74 -6.28 0.45 -24.45
N LEU A 75 -6.36 1.32 -25.44
CA LEU A 75 -7.60 2.00 -25.77
C LEU A 75 -8.64 0.92 -26.04
N HIS A 76 -9.54 0.67 -25.10
CA HIS A 76 -10.73 -0.11 -25.35
C HIS A 76 -11.63 0.75 -26.25
N GLU A 77 -11.58 0.51 -27.56
CA GLU A 77 -12.69 0.78 -28.49
C GLU A 77 -13.88 -0.14 -28.21
#